data_AF-A0A0U5JTV5-F1
#
_entry.id   AF-A0A0U5JTV5-F1
#
_cell.length_a   1.000
_cell.length_b   1.000
_cell.length_c   1.000
_cell.angle_alpha   90.00
_cell.angle_beta   90.00
_cell.angle_gamma   90.00
#
_symmetry.space_group_name_H-M   'P 1'
#
loop_
_entity.id
_entity.type
_entity.pdbx_description
1 polymer ?
#
loop_
_entity_poly.entity_id
_entity_poly.type
_entity_poly.pdbx_seq_one_letter_code
_entity_poly.pdbx_strand_id
1 'polypeptide(L)' 'MNNKKNFNWQQAINMNKDIFLEYFAQASGLSKAKRQPINLMEEEHRIGVYFSSAAYLEWLNKINDMKHEIMILKTKK' A
#
# COMPACT_ATOMS: atom_id res chain seq x y z
N MET A 1 -3.45 17.27 -22.93
CA MET A 1 -3.46 16.07 -22.05
C MET A 1 -3.90 16.51 -20.67
N ASN A 2 -5.10 16.10 -20.23
CA ASN A 2 -5.65 16.49 -18.93
C ASN A 2 -4.82 15.89 -17.79
N ASN A 3 -4.11 16.79 -17.12
CA ASN A 3 -3.19 16.51 -16.04
C ASN A 3 -4.01 16.10 -14.81
N LYS A 4 -4.19 14.79 -14.56
CA LYS A 4 -4.77 14.23 -13.33
C LYS A 4 -3.81 14.49 -12.16
N LYS A 5 -3.65 15.76 -11.77
CA LYS A 5 -2.59 16.28 -10.89
C LYS A 5 -2.59 15.74 -9.45
N ASN A 6 -3.57 14.94 -9.05
CA ASN A 6 -3.71 14.52 -7.65
C ASN A 6 -3.77 13.00 -7.43
N PHE A 7 -3.44 12.17 -8.42
CA PHE A 7 -3.25 10.73 -8.18
C PHE A 7 -1.81 10.46 -7.74
N ASN A 8 -1.53 10.68 -6.45
CA ASN A 8 -0.27 10.24 -5.86
C ASN A 8 -0.45 8.79 -5.40
N TRP A 9 -0.04 7.82 -6.22
CA TRP A 9 0.05 6.44 -5.77
C TRP A 9 1.05 6.40 -4.61
N GLN A 10 0.61 5.98 -3.42
CA GLN A 10 1.55 5.65 -2.35
C GLN A 10 2.56 4.65 -2.92
N GLN A 11 3.82 5.09 -3.05
CA GLN A 11 4.89 4.23 -3.53
C GLN A 11 5.09 3.14 -2.47
N ALA A 12 4.66 1.93 -2.81
CA ALA A 12 4.96 0.76 -2.02
C ALA A 12 6.47 0.50 -2.06
N ILE A 13 7.03 0.01 -0.96
CA ILE A 13 8.46 -0.27 -0.85
C ILE A 13 8.73 -1.56 -1.64
N ASN A 14 9.52 -1.50 -2.70
CA ASN A 14 9.92 -2.70 -3.44
C ASN A 14 11.11 -3.37 -2.74
N MET A 15 11.00 -4.67 -2.47
CA MET A 15 12.04 -5.46 -1.82
C MET A 15 12.15 -6.82 -2.49
N ASN A 16 13.37 -7.28 -2.78
CA ASN A 16 13.60 -8.63 -3.27
C ASN A 16 13.09 -9.67 -2.24
N LYS A 17 12.44 -10.73 -2.70
CA LYS A 17 11.82 -11.78 -1.87
C LYS A 17 12.81 -12.39 -0.87
N ASP A 18 14.02 -12.70 -1.33
CA ASP A 18 15.00 -13.40 -0.51
C ASP A 18 15.55 -12.48 0.59
N ILE A 19 15.79 -11.21 0.25
CA ILE A 19 16.14 -10.16 1.23
C ILE A 19 15.02 -9.97 2.26
N PHE A 20 13.76 -9.97 1.82
CA PHE A 20 12.62 -9.85 2.73
C PHE A 20 12.55 -11.02 3.71
N LEU A 21 12.78 -12.25 3.24
CA LEU A 21 12.76 -13.44 4.07
C LEU A 21 13.93 -13.46 5.07
N GLU A 22 15.12 -13.06 4.64
CA GLU A 22 16.32 -12.97 5.49
C GLU A 22 16.15 -11.90 6.59
N TYR A 23 15.60 -10.74 6.26
CA TYR A 23 15.46 -9.59 7.16
C TYR A 23 14.01 -9.28 7.54
N PHE A 24 13.19 -10.33 7.73
CA PHE A 24 11.75 -10.18 7.94
C PHE A 24 11.40 -9.25 9.10
N ALA A 25 12.11 -9.33 10.23
CA ALA A 25 11.83 -8.49 11.40
C ALA A 25 12.03 -7.00 11.09
N GLN A 26 13.12 -6.65 10.39
CA GLN A 26 13.44 -5.29 9.97
C GLN A 26 12.47 -4.80 8.90
N ALA A 27 12.15 -5.65 7.90
CA ALA A 27 11.17 -5.34 6.87
C ALA A 27 9.77 -5.09 7.48
N SER A 28 9.36 -5.92 8.44
CA SER A 28 8.11 -5.75 9.18
C SER A 28 8.10 -4.45 9.99
N GLY A 29 9.20 -4.14 10.67
CA GLY A 29 9.40 -2.87 11.37
C GLY A 29 9.31 -1.65 10.44
N LEU A 30 9.91 -1.73 9.26
CA LEU A 30 9.85 -0.69 8.24
C LEU A 30 8.41 -0.47 7.73
N SER A 31 7.70 -1.55 7.38
CA SER A 31 6.29 -1.48 6.97
C SER A 31 5.43 -0.82 8.05
N LYS A 32 5.66 -1.17 9.32
CA LYS A 32 4.94 -0.60 10.46
C LYS A 32 5.24 0.88 10.66
N ALA A 33 6.52 1.27 10.64
CA ALA A 33 6.96 2.63 10.88
C ALA A 33 6.52 3.59 9.77
N LYS A 34 6.59 3.16 8.51
CA LYS A 34 6.17 3.95 7.35
C LYS A 34 4.66 3.87 7.09
N ARG A 35 3.97 2.93 7.73
CA ARG A 35 2.56 2.60 7.48
C ARG A 35 2.30 2.36 5.98
N GLN A 36 3.23 1.62 5.37
CA GLN A 36 3.24 1.33 3.94
C GLN A 36 3.43 -0.17 3.70
N PRO A 37 2.87 -0.71 2.61
CA PRO A 37 3.14 -2.08 2.19
C PRO A 37 4.56 -2.24 1.64
N ILE A 38 5.04 -3.48 1.67
CA ILE A 38 6.24 -3.92 0.95
C ILE A 38 5.80 -4.80 -0.21
N ASN A 39 6.13 -4.40 -1.44
CA ASN A 39 6.04 -5.26 -2.60
C ASN A 39 7.20 -6.25 -2.57
N LEU A 40 6.87 -7.55 -2.58
CA LEU A 40 7.85 -8.62 -2.73
C LEU A 40 8.13 -8.82 -4.21
N MET A 41 9.39 -8.64 -4.59
CA MET A 41 9.87 -8.70 -5.96
C MET A 41 10.70 -9.96 -6.18
N GLU A 42 10.51 -10.62 -7.31
CA GLU A 42 11.41 -11.65 -7.84
C GLU A 42 11.83 -11.14 -9.23
N GLU A 43 13.12 -10.86 -9.40
CA GLU A 43 13.63 -10.05 -10.53
C GLU A 43 12.88 -8.71 -10.64
N GLU A 44 12.31 -8.39 -11.81
CA GLU A 44 11.50 -7.18 -12.06
C GLU A 44 10.00 -7.41 -11.81
N HIS A 45 9.59 -8.60 -11.39
CA HIS A 45 8.19 -8.98 -11.23
C HIS A 45 7.75 -8.93 -9.77
N ARG A 46 6.61 -8.29 -9.50
CA ARG A 46 6.00 -8.34 -8.18
C ARG A 46 5.27 -9.65 -7.99
N ILE A 47 5.72 -10.45 -7.02
CA ILE A 47 5.15 -11.76 -6.69
C ILE A 47 4.23 -11.73 -5.46
N GLY A 48 4.29 -10.66 -4.66
CA GLY A 48 3.49 -10.55 -3.45
C GLY A 48 3.49 -9.16 -2.85
N VAL A 49 2.64 -8.96 -1.85
CA VAL A 49 2.58 -7.74 -1.05
C VAL A 49 2.46 -8.11 0.42
N TYR A 50 3.38 -7.61 1.24
CA TYR A 50 3.34 -7.73 2.67
C TYR A 50 2.81 -6.45 3.31
N PHE A 51 1.97 -6.60 4.33
CA PHE A 51 1.53 -5.53 5.21
C PHE A 51 1.84 -5.89 6.66
N SER A 52 2.49 -4.98 7.38
CA SER A 52 2.33 -4.97 8.84
C SER A 52 0.87 -4.67 9.20
N SER A 53 0.42 -5.11 10.37
CA SER A 53 -0.96 -4.84 10.83
C SER A 53 -1.29 -3.34 10.82
N ALA A 54 -0.33 -2.48 11.19
CA ALA A 54 -0.52 -1.03 11.18
C ALA A 54 -0.70 -0.48 9.75
N ALA A 55 0.12 -0.93 8.80
CA ALA A 55 -0.01 -0.55 7.39
C ALA A 55 -1.34 -1.04 6.78
N TYR A 56 -1.76 -2.26 7.14
CA TYR A 56 -3.03 -2.81 6.67
C TYR A 56 -4.23 -2.01 7.18
N LEU A 57 -4.25 -1.67 8.47
CA LEU A 57 -5.32 -0.87 9.06
C LEU A 57 -5.42 0.52 8.40
N GLU A 58 -4.29 1.19 8.14
CA GLU A 58 -4.32 2.47 7.44
C GLU A 58 -4.85 2.34 6.01
N TRP A 59 -4.45 1.29 5.28
CA TRP A 59 -4.95 1.02 3.95
C TRP A 59 -6.46 0.73 3.94
N LEU A 60 -6.95 -0.09 4.90
CA LEU A 60 -8.36 -0.40 5.04
C LEU A 60 -9.19 0.85 5.34
N ASN A 61 -8.72 1.72 6.22
CA ASN A 61 -9.39 2.98 6.54
C ASN A 61 -9.52 3.87 5.29
N LYS A 62 -8.43 4.05 4.53
CA LYS A 62 -8.48 4.80 3.27
C LYS A 62 -9.49 4.21 2.27
N ILE A 63 -9.58 2.88 2.18
CA ILE A 63 -10.59 2.22 1.33
C ILE A 63 -12.00 2.53 1.81
N ASN A 64 -12.25 2.48 3.11
CA ASN A 64 -13.56 2.76 3.67
C ASN A 64 -13.95 4.23 3.47
N ASP A 65 -13.02 5.16 3.64
CA ASP A 65 -13.22 6.59 3.39
C ASP A 65 -13.58 6.83 1.92
N MET A 66 -12.82 6.27 0.98
CA MET A 66 -13.12 6.37 -0.46
C MET A 66 -14.49 5.75 -0.81
N LYS A 67 -14.84 4.60 -0.23
CA LYS A 67 -16.17 3.99 -0.43
C LYS A 67 -17.28 4.90 0.06
N HIS A 68 -17.08 5.53 1.22
CA HIS A 68 -18.04 6.47 1.80
C HIS A 68 -18.21 7.71 0.93
N GLU A 69 -17.11 8.31 0.45
CA GLU A 69 -17.15 9.45 -0.47
C GLU A 69 -17.90 9.11 -1.76
N ILE A 70 -17.63 7.95 -2.37
CA ILE A 70 -18.35 7.48 -3.56
C ILE A 70 -19.85 7.33 -3.28
N MET A 71 -20.22 6.81 -2.10
CA MET A 71 -21.61 6.65 -1.71
C MET A 71 -22.33 8.01 -1.62
N ILE A 72 -21.72 9.00 -0.96
CA ILE A 72 -22.26 10.36 -0.87
C ILE A 72 -22.44 10.98 -2.26
N LEU A 73 -21.47 10.79 -3.17
CA LEU A 73 -21.55 11.34 -4.52
C LEU A 73 -22.68 10.70 -5.34
N LYS A 74 -22.99 9.42 -5.11
CA LYS A 74 -24.09 8.73 -5.78
C LYS A 74 -25.47 9.16 -5.28
N THR A 75 -25.60 9.51 -4.00
CA THR A 75 -26.89 9.90 -3.38
C THR A 75 -27.24 11.38 -3.59
N LYS A 76 -26.31 12.19 -4.08
CA LYS A 76 -26.54 13.59 -4.47
C LYS A 76 -27.08 13.77 -5.91
N LYS A 77 -27.41 12.67 -6.59
CA LYS A 77 -28.17 12.65 -7.85
C LYS A 77 -29.64 12.39 -7.57
#